data_AF-A0A2V3VH65-F1
#
_entry.id   AF-A0A2V3VH65-F1
#
_cell.length_a   1.000
_cell.length_b   1.000
_cell.length_c   1.000
_cell.angle_alpha   90.00
_cell.angle_beta   90.00
_cell.angle_gamma   90.00
#
_symmetry.space_group_name_H-M   'P 1'
#
loop_
_entity.id
_entity.type
_entity.pdbx_description
1 polymer ?
#
loop_
_entity_poly.entity_id
_entity_poly.type
_entity_poly.pdbx_seq_one_letter_code
_entity_poly.pdbx_strand_id
1 'polypeptide(L)'
;MAVQTLLEPRAKAHSRWEAIRDPRTRIVVEEDAVLLPRGDIGQLLDIAPFGYRTSGSPDAVVAGLPPLPASLANAIAELAGRFAALMHCGTVRVRLEGVTGNACRKVHADYTDLRLICTLAGPGTDYTLGDDPDGPLQRIPAGAVALFKGREFGPGHSACLHRSPPIEDTGERRLVLVIDTPARHPAE
;
A
#
# COMPACT_ATOMS: atom_id res chain seq x y z
N MET A 1 -45.08 -1.45 -5.03
CA MET A 1 -44.26 -1.39 -6.26
C MET A 1 -42.83 -1.74 -5.87
N ALA A 2 -42.36 -2.90 -6.32
CA ALA A 2 -41.02 -3.38 -6.05
C ALA A 2 -40.01 -2.57 -6.86
N VAL A 3 -39.12 -1.84 -6.19
CA VAL A 3 -37.88 -1.38 -6.81
C VAL A 3 -36.94 -2.56 -6.80
N GLN A 4 -36.91 -3.25 -7.93
CA GLN A 4 -36.01 -4.36 -8.18
C GLN A 4 -34.60 -3.77 -8.38
N THR A 5 -33.88 -3.60 -7.28
CA THR A 5 -32.44 -3.35 -7.33
C THR A 5 -31.81 -4.63 -7.86
N LEU A 6 -31.60 -4.70 -9.19
CA LEU A 6 -30.65 -5.63 -9.76
C LEU A 6 -29.26 -5.21 -9.26
N LEU A 7 -28.89 -5.73 -8.09
CA LEU A 7 -27.50 -5.87 -7.70
C LEU A 7 -26.91 -6.93 -8.62
N GLU A 8 -26.43 -6.50 -9.79
CA GLU A 8 -25.42 -7.28 -10.49
C GLU A 8 -24.29 -7.60 -9.50
N PRO A 9 -23.72 -8.81 -9.51
CA PRO A 9 -22.60 -9.13 -8.66
C PRO A 9 -21.45 -8.18 -9.01
N ARG A 10 -21.25 -7.16 -8.17
CA ARG A 10 -20.14 -6.21 -8.20
C ARG A 10 -18.89 -7.01 -8.53
N ALA A 11 -18.32 -6.78 -9.71
CA ALA A 11 -17.18 -7.54 -10.22
C ALA A 11 -16.19 -7.76 -9.06
N LYS A 12 -15.89 -9.04 -8.76
CA LYS A 12 -15.09 -9.47 -7.60
C LYS A 12 -13.90 -8.53 -7.45
N ALA A 13 -13.69 -7.94 -6.26
CA ALA A 13 -12.65 -6.96 -5.94
C ALA A 13 -11.21 -7.29 -6.45
N HIS A 14 -10.94 -8.54 -6.81
CA HIS A 14 -9.75 -8.96 -7.56
C HIS A 14 -9.58 -8.28 -8.93
N SER A 15 -10.64 -7.92 -9.64
CA SER A 15 -10.56 -7.47 -11.04
C SER A 15 -9.90 -6.09 -11.21
N ARG A 16 -9.86 -5.26 -10.16
CA ARG A 16 -9.30 -3.90 -10.26
C ARG A 16 -7.77 -3.91 -10.16
N TRP A 17 -7.19 -4.77 -9.33
CA TRP A 17 -5.73 -4.87 -9.15
C TRP A 17 -5.04 -5.47 -10.38
N GLU A 18 -5.72 -6.38 -11.09
CA GLU A 18 -5.21 -6.99 -12.33
C GLU A 18 -4.87 -5.97 -13.42
N ALA A 19 -5.48 -4.77 -13.41
CA ALA A 19 -5.13 -3.69 -14.31
C ALA A 19 -3.64 -3.27 -14.21
N ILE A 20 -2.97 -3.55 -13.08
CA ILE A 20 -1.54 -3.31 -12.90
C ILE A 20 -0.69 -4.14 -13.89
N ARG A 21 -1.21 -5.23 -14.46
CA ARG A 21 -0.45 -6.03 -15.44
C ARG A 21 -0.27 -5.32 -16.78
N ASP A 22 -1.16 -4.39 -17.16
CA ASP A 22 -0.96 -3.59 -18.37
C ASP A 22 0.34 -2.76 -18.23
N PRO A 23 1.32 -2.89 -19.15
CA PRO A 23 2.58 -2.14 -19.10
C PRO A 23 2.42 -0.62 -18.97
N ARG A 24 1.30 -0.06 -19.45
CA ARG A 24 0.97 1.37 -19.40
C ARG A 24 0.42 1.80 -18.03
N THR A 25 -0.16 0.88 -17.27
CA THR A 25 -0.65 1.16 -15.92
C THR A 25 0.53 1.17 -14.94
N ARG A 26 0.91 2.34 -14.44
CA ARG A 26 2.01 2.50 -13.46
C ARG A 26 1.54 2.30 -12.01
N ILE A 27 0.28 2.65 -11.77
CA ILE A 27 -0.37 2.62 -10.45
C ILE A 27 -1.83 2.17 -10.58
N VAL A 28 -2.30 1.41 -9.60
CA VAL A 28 -3.74 1.15 -9.38
C VAL A 28 -4.11 1.67 -8.00
N VAL A 29 -5.18 2.46 -7.89
CA VAL A 29 -5.70 2.97 -6.62
C VAL A 29 -7.12 2.45 -6.40
N GLU A 30 -7.36 1.89 -5.21
CA GLU A 30 -8.66 1.45 -4.73
C GLU A 30 -9.02 2.28 -3.48
N GLU A 31 -9.93 3.25 -3.65
CA GLU A 31 -10.14 4.33 -2.66
C GLU A 31 -10.87 3.89 -1.39
N ASP A 32 -11.78 2.93 -1.45
CA ASP A 32 -12.58 2.46 -0.31
C ASP A 32 -12.09 1.11 0.25
N ALA A 33 -10.78 0.84 0.14
CA ALA A 33 -10.24 -0.50 0.40
C ALA A 33 -10.12 -0.85 1.89
N VAL A 34 -9.79 0.13 2.75
CA VAL A 34 -9.56 -0.11 4.19
C VAL A 34 -10.28 0.92 5.03
N LEU A 35 -11.28 0.47 5.79
CA LEU A 35 -12.00 1.26 6.77
C LEU A 35 -11.71 0.71 8.17
N LEU A 36 -10.91 1.46 8.95
CA LEU A 36 -10.57 1.09 10.33
C LEU A 36 -11.26 2.03 11.33
N PRO A 37 -11.75 1.51 12.47
CA PRO A 37 -12.20 2.35 13.57
C PRO A 37 -11.08 3.27 14.04
N ARG A 38 -11.36 4.57 14.21
CA ARG A 38 -10.35 5.55 14.67
C ARG A 38 -9.71 5.15 16.00
N GLY A 39 -10.45 4.50 16.89
CA GLY A 39 -9.94 4.02 18.18
C GLY A 39 -8.82 2.99 18.05
N ASP A 40 -8.83 2.19 16.98
CA ASP A 40 -7.85 1.13 16.75
C ASP A 40 -6.52 1.69 16.23
N ILE A 41 -6.56 2.75 15.42
CA ILE A 41 -5.37 3.37 14.84
C ILE A 41 -4.76 4.47 15.73
N GLY A 42 -5.54 5.08 16.63
CA GLY A 42 -5.11 6.20 17.47
C GLY A 42 -3.92 5.85 18.37
N GLN A 43 -3.97 4.72 19.06
CA GLN A 43 -2.89 4.28 19.96
C GLN A 43 -1.56 4.06 19.22
N LEU A 44 -1.62 3.60 17.95
CA LEU A 44 -0.43 3.45 17.12
C LEU A 44 0.14 4.82 16.72
N LEU A 45 -0.71 5.80 16.39
CA LEU A 45 -0.24 7.16 16.10
C LEU A 45 0.41 7.81 17.33
N ASP A 46 -0.06 7.51 18.53
CA ASP A 46 0.46 8.07 19.78
C ASP A 46 1.89 7.62 20.07
N ILE A 47 2.25 6.40 19.68
CA ILE A 47 3.60 5.82 19.86
C ILE A 47 4.55 6.09 18.69
N ALA A 48 4.12 6.81 17.65
CA ALA A 48 5.00 7.18 16.54
C ALA A 48 6.16 8.08 17.03
N PRO A 49 7.39 7.92 16.49
CA PRO A 49 7.73 7.09 15.34
C PRO A 49 8.07 5.63 15.71
N PHE A 50 7.69 4.70 14.83
CA PHE A 50 8.08 3.29 14.93
C PHE A 50 8.12 2.64 13.53
N GLY A 51 8.78 1.47 13.43
CA GLY A 51 8.76 0.67 12.20
C GLY A 51 8.82 -0.82 12.50
N TYR A 52 7.68 -1.50 12.36
CA TYR A 52 7.58 -2.95 12.48
C TYR A 52 7.74 -3.61 11.11
N ARG A 53 8.52 -4.68 11.05
CA ARG A 53 8.81 -5.40 9.81
C ARG A 53 8.72 -6.90 10.05
N THR A 54 8.08 -7.59 9.14
CA THR A 54 7.90 -9.04 9.17
C THR A 54 7.93 -9.58 7.74
N SER A 55 8.26 -10.86 7.59
CA SER A 55 8.22 -11.56 6.31
C SER A 55 7.71 -12.97 6.55
N GLY A 56 6.83 -13.45 5.68
CA GLY A 56 6.25 -14.78 5.84
C GLY A 56 5.15 -15.04 4.82
N SER A 57 4.50 -16.20 4.92
CA SER A 57 3.29 -16.46 4.16
C SER A 57 2.16 -15.50 4.58
N PRO A 58 1.20 -15.21 3.68
CA PRO A 58 0.08 -14.34 4.02
C PRO A 58 -0.66 -14.72 5.32
N ASP A 59 -0.80 -16.01 5.59
CA ASP A 59 -1.50 -16.52 6.78
C ASP A 59 -0.69 -16.38 8.07
N ALA A 60 0.63 -16.25 7.97
CA ALA A 60 1.53 -16.20 9.14
C ALA A 60 2.14 -14.81 9.37
N VAL A 61 2.09 -13.91 8.40
CA VAL A 61 2.85 -12.66 8.43
C VAL A 61 2.47 -11.77 9.62
N VAL A 62 1.18 -11.74 9.98
CA VAL A 62 0.65 -10.96 11.11
C VAL A 62 1.20 -11.44 12.45
N ALA A 63 1.49 -12.74 12.61
CA ALA A 63 2.06 -13.28 13.85
C ALA A 63 3.48 -12.75 14.13
N GLY A 64 4.18 -12.23 13.12
CA GLY A 64 5.47 -11.57 13.27
C GLY A 64 5.39 -10.08 13.62
N LEU A 65 4.19 -9.51 13.75
CA LEU A 65 3.97 -8.14 14.22
C LEU A 65 3.71 -8.13 15.73
N PRO A 66 3.95 -6.99 16.42
CA PRO A 66 3.49 -6.86 17.81
C PRO A 66 1.96 -6.98 17.89
N PRO A 67 1.37 -7.17 19.08
CA PRO A 67 -0.08 -7.20 19.23
C PRO A 67 -0.74 -5.96 18.60
N LEU A 68 -1.62 -6.20 17.64
CA LEU A 68 -2.39 -5.17 16.94
C LEU A 68 -3.88 -5.31 17.26
N PRO A 69 -4.68 -4.23 17.13
CA PRO A 69 -6.13 -4.35 17.10
C PRO A 69 -6.58 -5.37 16.04
N ALA A 70 -7.60 -6.16 16.36
CA ALA A 70 -8.07 -7.25 15.49
C ALA A 70 -8.47 -6.76 14.09
N SER A 71 -9.08 -5.57 14.00
CA SER A 71 -9.45 -4.94 12.73
C SER A 71 -8.24 -4.69 11.82
N LEU A 72 -7.16 -4.15 12.38
CA LEU A 72 -5.91 -3.88 11.66
C LEU A 72 -5.20 -5.18 11.29
N ALA A 73 -5.12 -6.14 12.21
CA ALA A 73 -4.55 -7.45 11.95
C ALA A 73 -5.25 -8.16 10.78
N ASN A 74 -6.59 -8.16 10.77
CA ASN A 74 -7.40 -8.74 9.70
C ASN A 74 -7.19 -8.01 8.37
N ALA A 75 -7.16 -6.66 8.38
CA ALA A 75 -6.89 -5.89 7.17
C ALA A 75 -5.50 -6.18 6.58
N ILE A 76 -4.47 -6.31 7.42
CA ILE A 76 -3.12 -6.67 6.98
C ILE A 76 -3.11 -8.08 6.36
N ALA A 77 -3.75 -9.06 7.00
CA ALA A 77 -3.82 -10.42 6.48
C ALA A 77 -4.57 -10.47 5.13
N GLU A 78 -5.69 -9.78 5.00
CA GLU A 78 -6.47 -9.71 3.76
C GLU A 78 -5.64 -9.10 2.62
N LEU A 79 -5.00 -7.95 2.86
CA LEU A 79 -4.18 -7.28 1.86
C LEU A 79 -2.95 -8.09 1.49
N ALA A 80 -2.30 -8.75 2.45
CA ALA A 80 -1.19 -9.66 2.21
C ALA A 80 -1.62 -10.84 1.32
N GLY A 81 -2.79 -11.44 1.59
CA GLY A 81 -3.33 -12.54 0.79
C GLY A 81 -3.66 -12.11 -0.64
N ARG A 82 -4.34 -10.97 -0.81
CA ARG A 82 -4.65 -10.40 -2.14
C ARG A 82 -3.38 -10.05 -2.92
N PHE A 83 -2.38 -9.46 -2.25
CA PHE A 83 -1.12 -9.08 -2.87
C PHE A 83 -0.32 -10.32 -3.31
N ALA A 84 -0.22 -11.33 -2.43
CA ALA A 84 0.44 -12.60 -2.74
C ALA A 84 -0.23 -13.33 -3.90
N ALA A 85 -1.57 -13.34 -3.96
CA ALA A 85 -2.33 -13.90 -5.07
C ALA A 85 -2.04 -13.18 -6.39
N LEU A 86 -2.01 -11.83 -6.39
CA LEU A 86 -1.68 -11.03 -7.57
C LEU A 86 -0.26 -11.30 -8.08
N MET A 87 0.71 -11.33 -7.16
CA MET A 87 2.12 -11.51 -7.47
C MET A 87 2.54 -12.98 -7.65
N HIS A 88 1.62 -13.93 -7.42
CA HIS A 88 1.87 -15.37 -7.44
C HIS A 88 3.06 -15.77 -6.55
N CYS A 89 3.15 -15.23 -5.34
CA CYS A 89 4.23 -15.51 -4.40
C CYS A 89 3.73 -16.16 -3.11
N GLY A 90 4.53 -17.06 -2.53
CA GLY A 90 4.21 -17.73 -1.26
C GLY A 90 4.61 -16.94 -0.01
N THR A 91 5.40 -15.88 -0.19
CA THR A 91 5.96 -15.06 0.89
C THR A 91 5.78 -13.60 0.52
N VAL A 92 5.44 -12.75 1.51
CA VAL A 92 5.39 -11.29 1.39
C VAL A 92 6.22 -10.65 2.51
N ARG A 93 6.66 -9.42 2.30
CA ARG A 93 7.25 -8.57 3.33
C ARG A 93 6.25 -7.49 3.71
N VAL A 94 5.93 -7.38 4.99
CA VAL A 94 5.02 -6.37 5.53
C VAL A 94 5.81 -5.39 6.39
N ARG A 95 5.52 -4.11 6.22
CA ARG A 95 6.00 -3.03 7.08
C ARG A 95 4.84 -2.21 7.58
N LEU A 96 4.78 -1.97 8.88
CA LEU A 96 3.85 -1.05 9.51
C LEU A 96 4.66 0.05 10.19
N GLU A 97 4.48 1.29 9.75
CA GLU A 97 5.32 2.40 10.15
C GLU A 97 4.46 3.56 10.69
N GLY A 98 4.79 4.01 11.90
CA GLY A 98 4.34 5.28 12.45
C GLY A 98 5.36 6.35 12.09
N VAL A 99 4.97 7.37 11.32
CA VAL A 99 5.88 8.36 10.73
C VAL A 99 5.53 9.75 11.24
N THR A 100 6.56 10.48 11.69
CA THR A 100 6.47 11.86 12.19
C THR A 100 7.35 12.85 11.42
N GLY A 101 8.08 12.40 10.38
CA GLY A 101 9.05 13.21 9.65
C GLY A 101 9.22 12.83 8.16
N ASN A 102 10.25 13.36 7.52
CA ASN A 102 10.36 13.47 6.05
C ASN A 102 11.29 12.44 5.35
N ALA A 103 11.33 11.18 5.78
CA ALA A 103 12.33 10.21 5.28
C ALA A 103 12.32 9.99 3.73
N CYS A 104 11.24 10.33 3.02
CA CYS A 104 11.12 10.15 1.57
C CYS A 104 10.51 11.37 0.83
N ARG A 105 11.04 12.58 1.05
CA ARG A 105 10.52 13.82 0.42
C ARG A 105 10.74 13.93 -1.10
N LYS A 106 11.74 13.24 -1.64
CA LYS A 106 12.07 13.33 -3.07
C LYS A 106 11.18 12.36 -3.87
N VAL A 107 10.68 12.82 -5.01
CA VAL A 107 9.95 11.97 -5.95
C VAL A 107 10.91 10.91 -6.49
N HIS A 108 10.53 9.65 -6.36
CA HIS A 108 11.34 8.51 -6.77
C HIS A 108 10.46 7.33 -7.17
N ALA A 109 11.07 6.35 -7.82
CA ALA A 109 10.50 5.02 -7.97
C ALA A 109 11.35 4.03 -7.18
N ASP A 110 10.68 3.12 -6.49
CA ASP A 110 11.31 2.07 -5.70
C ASP A 110 12.04 1.05 -6.57
N TYR A 111 13.11 0.47 -6.01
CA TYR A 111 13.76 -0.74 -6.53
C TYR A 111 13.08 -1.96 -5.92
N THR A 112 11.90 -2.25 -6.45
CA THR A 112 11.06 -3.42 -6.14
C THR A 112 10.31 -3.79 -7.42
N ASP A 113 9.65 -4.94 -7.46
CA ASP A 113 8.75 -5.27 -8.56
C ASP A 113 7.44 -4.49 -8.42
N LEU A 114 6.65 -4.80 -7.41
CA LEU A 114 5.40 -4.14 -7.08
C LEU A 114 5.38 -3.84 -5.59
N ARG A 115 4.89 -2.66 -5.22
CA ARG A 115 4.68 -2.25 -3.84
C ARG A 115 3.24 -1.88 -3.62
N LEU A 116 2.63 -2.45 -2.59
CA LEU A 116 1.38 -1.94 -2.03
C LEU A 116 1.70 -0.90 -0.97
N ILE A 117 1.06 0.27 -1.03
CA ILE A 117 1.06 1.25 0.07
C ILE A 117 -0.39 1.57 0.43
N CYS A 118 -0.69 1.53 1.72
CA CYS A 118 -1.94 2.05 2.28
C CYS A 118 -1.59 3.01 3.43
N THR A 119 -1.93 4.29 3.28
CA THR A 119 -1.83 5.23 4.41
C THR A 119 -3.09 5.07 5.25
N LEU A 120 -2.97 4.38 6.38
CA LEU A 120 -4.10 4.07 7.27
C LEU A 120 -4.58 5.30 8.05
N ALA A 121 -3.69 6.26 8.29
CA ALA A 121 -4.02 7.53 8.93
C ALA A 121 -3.01 8.61 8.56
N GLY A 122 -3.45 9.88 8.57
CA GLY A 122 -2.64 11.05 8.17
C GLY A 122 -2.60 11.28 6.65
N PRO A 123 -1.81 12.26 6.18
CA PRO A 123 -1.70 12.57 4.75
C PRO A 123 -1.21 11.37 3.92
N GLY A 124 -1.87 11.05 2.81
CA GLY A 124 -1.48 9.93 1.98
C GLY A 124 -0.26 10.20 1.09
N THR A 125 0.29 9.12 0.53
CA THR A 125 1.43 9.17 -0.41
C THR A 125 1.07 9.99 -1.65
N ASP A 126 2.00 10.84 -2.08
CA ASP A 126 1.88 11.60 -3.33
C ASP A 126 2.51 10.83 -4.49
N TYR A 127 1.91 10.89 -5.67
CA TYR A 127 2.40 10.24 -6.88
C TYR A 127 2.19 11.10 -8.12
N THR A 128 2.91 10.79 -9.19
CA THR A 128 2.69 11.37 -10.52
C THR A 128 2.49 10.27 -11.57
N LEU A 129 1.68 10.58 -12.58
CA LEU A 129 1.44 9.70 -13.73
C LEU A 129 2.50 9.88 -14.84
N GLY A 130 3.25 10.99 -14.80
CA GLY A 130 4.30 11.29 -15.76
C GLY A 130 5.65 10.65 -15.42
N ASP A 131 6.61 10.83 -16.31
CA ASP A 131 8.02 10.45 -16.11
C ASP A 131 8.84 11.59 -15.47
N ASP A 132 8.25 12.78 -15.34
CA ASP A 132 8.88 13.95 -14.77
C ASP A 132 8.74 13.96 -13.24
N PRO A 133 9.84 13.88 -12.46
CA PRO A 133 9.80 13.97 -11.01
C PRO A 133 9.31 15.34 -10.49
N ASP A 134 9.37 16.39 -11.30
CA ASP A 134 8.89 17.74 -10.98
C ASP A 134 7.47 17.99 -11.52
N GLY A 135 6.84 16.95 -12.10
CA GLY A 135 5.48 17.00 -12.63
C GLY A 135 4.38 17.14 -11.56
N PRO A 136 3.12 17.29 -11.99
CA PRO A 136 1.99 17.46 -11.07
C PRO A 136 1.80 16.23 -10.18
N LEU A 137 1.71 16.47 -8.87
CA LEU A 137 1.48 15.44 -7.88
C LEU A 137 -0.01 15.29 -7.57
N GLN A 138 -0.42 14.04 -7.38
CA GLN A 138 -1.73 13.65 -6.87
C GLN A 138 -1.55 12.95 -5.53
N ARG A 139 -2.45 13.21 -4.59
CA ARG A 139 -2.43 12.59 -3.26
C ARG A 139 -3.41 11.43 -3.20
N ILE A 140 -2.93 10.28 -2.72
CA ILE A 140 -3.80 9.14 -2.44
C ILE A 140 -4.58 9.42 -1.14
N PRO A 141 -5.92 9.22 -1.10
CA PRO A 141 -6.68 9.35 0.13
C PRO A 141 -6.20 8.36 1.22
N ALA A 142 -6.31 8.75 2.50
CA ALA A 142 -6.10 7.80 3.58
C ALA A 142 -7.16 6.67 3.52
N GLY A 143 -6.76 5.43 3.84
CA GLY A 143 -7.58 4.23 3.71
C GLY A 143 -7.62 3.62 2.30
N ALA A 144 -7.18 4.37 1.28
CA ALA A 144 -7.03 3.82 -0.06
C ALA A 144 -5.84 2.87 -0.14
N VAL A 145 -5.97 1.81 -0.95
CA VAL A 145 -4.88 0.90 -1.27
C VAL A 145 -4.34 1.24 -2.65
N ALA A 146 -3.04 1.46 -2.74
CA ALA A 146 -2.37 1.77 -3.99
C ALA A 146 -1.26 0.75 -4.30
N LEU A 147 -1.27 0.22 -5.52
CA LEU A 147 -0.22 -0.65 -6.07
C LEU A 147 0.68 0.17 -6.98
N PHE A 148 1.96 0.25 -6.66
CA PHE A 148 2.98 0.99 -7.39
C PHE A 148 3.91 0.02 -8.11
N LYS A 149 4.04 0.16 -9.43
CA LYS A 149 5.14 -0.50 -10.14
C LYS A 149 6.47 0.11 -9.72
N GLY A 150 7.36 -0.74 -9.21
CA GLY A 150 8.75 -0.37 -9.03
C GLY A 150 9.56 -0.57 -10.30
N ARG A 151 10.86 -0.29 -10.21
CA ARG A 151 11.80 -0.38 -11.33
C ARG A 151 12.01 -1.82 -11.82
N GLU A 152 11.71 -2.82 -11.00
CA GLU A 152 11.98 -4.23 -11.28
C GLU A 152 10.71 -5.02 -11.66
N PHE A 153 9.60 -4.35 -11.97
CA PHE A 153 8.32 -5.02 -12.28
C PHE A 153 8.40 -5.97 -13.48
N GLY A 154 9.22 -5.65 -14.48
CA GLY A 154 9.42 -6.44 -15.69
C GLY A 154 9.99 -5.59 -16.84
N PRO A 155 10.07 -6.11 -18.07
CA PRO A 155 10.42 -5.34 -19.24
C PRO A 155 9.23 -4.53 -19.78
N GLY A 156 9.51 -3.34 -20.33
CA GLY A 156 8.54 -2.58 -21.13
C GLY A 156 7.50 -1.75 -20.35
N HIS A 157 7.68 -1.57 -19.03
CA HIS A 157 6.86 -0.66 -18.21
C HIS A 157 7.64 0.60 -17.81
N SER A 158 6.91 1.60 -17.35
CA SER A 158 7.46 2.71 -16.56
C SER A 158 7.10 2.51 -15.10
N ALA A 159 8.04 2.77 -14.20
CA ALA A 159 7.79 2.73 -12.76
C ALA A 159 6.90 3.91 -12.32
N CYS A 160 6.17 3.73 -11.22
CA CYS A 160 5.40 4.82 -10.63
C CYS A 160 6.29 5.70 -9.75
N LEU A 161 6.37 6.97 -10.13
CA LEU A 161 7.05 8.00 -9.37
C LEU A 161 6.15 8.48 -8.22
N HIS A 162 6.69 8.46 -7.00
CA HIS A 162 5.97 8.81 -5.79
C HIS A 162 6.90 9.35 -4.70
N ARG A 163 6.31 9.93 -3.66
CA ARG A 163 7.01 10.45 -2.48
C ARG A 163 6.11 10.43 -1.26
N SER A 164 6.71 10.47 -0.08
CA SER A 164 5.97 10.85 1.11
C SER A 164 5.61 12.35 1.07
N PRO A 165 4.38 12.72 1.48
CA PRO A 165 4.00 14.12 1.63
C PRO A 165 4.90 14.80 2.66
N PRO A 166 5.16 16.11 2.51
CA PRO A 166 5.92 16.87 3.50
C PRO A 166 5.05 17.05 4.76
N ILE A 167 5.49 16.49 5.88
CA ILE A 167 4.78 16.58 7.17
C ILE A 167 5.67 17.00 8.35
N GLU A 168 6.98 17.08 8.16
CA GLU A 168 7.90 17.62 9.18
C GLU A 168 7.49 19.03 9.57
N ASP A 169 7.60 19.34 10.86
CA ASP A 169 7.22 20.61 11.49
C ASP A 169 5.74 21.00 11.38
N THR A 170 4.88 20.13 10.83
CA THR A 170 3.41 20.35 10.81
C THR A 170 2.71 19.83 12.06
N GLY A 171 3.36 18.94 12.82
CA GLY A 171 2.74 18.19 13.92
C GLY A 171 1.86 17.01 13.47
N GLU A 172 1.72 16.79 12.16
CA GLU A 172 0.99 15.64 11.62
C GLU A 172 1.75 14.32 11.83
N ARG A 173 1.00 13.23 11.96
CA ARG A 173 1.52 11.87 12.05
C ARG A 173 0.85 11.00 11.01
N ARG A 174 1.58 10.00 10.52
CA ARG A 174 1.07 9.03 9.56
C ARG A 174 1.21 7.61 10.09
N LEU A 175 0.23 6.77 9.80
CA LEU A 175 0.32 5.33 9.96
C LEU A 175 0.29 4.72 8.56
N VAL A 176 1.36 4.04 8.16
CA VAL A 176 1.54 3.55 6.79
C VAL A 176 1.78 2.05 6.82
N LEU A 177 0.99 1.32 6.03
CA LEU A 177 1.19 -0.08 5.73
C LEU A 177 1.86 -0.19 4.35
N VAL A 178 2.92 -0.99 4.28
CA VAL A 178 3.60 -1.34 3.03
C VAL A 178 3.70 -2.84 2.89
N ILE A 179 3.37 -3.37 1.72
CA ILE A 179 3.55 -4.78 1.39
C ILE A 179 4.37 -4.87 0.09
N ASP A 180 5.46 -5.63 0.14
CA ASP A 180 6.35 -5.90 -0.98
C ASP A 180 6.48 -7.42 -1.20
N THR A 181 6.93 -7.82 -2.38
CA THR A 181 7.51 -9.16 -2.54
C THR A 181 8.85 -9.25 -1.78
N PRO A 182 9.34 -10.46 -1.45
CA PRO A 182 10.71 -10.66 -1.04
C PRO A 182 11.69 -10.16 -2.11
N ALA A 183 12.89 -9.75 -1.71
CA ALA A 183 13.92 -9.40 -2.68
C ALA A 183 14.12 -10.57 -3.64
N ARG A 184 14.13 -10.29 -4.95
CA ARG A 184 14.51 -11.29 -5.95
C ARG A 184 16.01 -11.52 -5.79
N HIS A 185 16.40 -12.61 -5.14
CA HIS A 185 17.75 -13.11 -5.29
C HIS A 185 17.90 -13.51 -6.77
N PRO A 186 18.94 -13.06 -7.49
CA PRO A 186 19.21 -13.61 -8.80
C PRO A 186 19.31 -15.13 -8.65
N ALA A 187 18.63 -15.88 -9.52
CA ALA A 187 18.87 -17.30 -9.64
C ALA A 187 20.37 -17.47 -9.95
N GLU A 188 21.07 -18.25 -9.13
CA GLU A 188 22.44 -18.69 -9.41
C GLU A 188 22.52 -19.40 -10.78
#